data_AF-A0A4Q2Z1B8-F1
#
_entry.id   AF-A0A4Q2Z1B8-F1
#
_cell.length_a   1.000
_cell.length_b   1.000
_cell.length_c   1.000
_cell.angle_alpha   90.00
_cell.angle_beta   90.00
_cell.angle_gamma   90.00
#
_symmetry.space_group_name_H-M   'P 1'
#
loop_
_entity.id
_entity.type
_entity.pdbx_description
1 polymer ?
#
loop_
_entity_poly.entity_id
_entity_poly.type
_entity_poly.pdbx_seq_one_letter_code
_entity_poly.pdbx_strand_id
1 'polypeptide(L)'
;MKRAFLFAPLLLSLPACAGTQANDGPSLAKRAVEGRFDVAPPSVVVAPPGPLPTDLAGRLQRWESDGAAGQQAFTVERAATVSAVSAAAGAAVSSERWVVAQQAISRLAAARAPLTAALADIDRLYIERSVDEQVDGLPDIYALRDRLADLASTQDAVLESLNAQVPGQ
;
A
#
# COMPACT_ATOMS: atom_id res chain seq x y z
N MET A 1 -36.64 -39.44 -53.46
CA MET A 1 -35.54 -38.84 -52.66
C MET A 1 -35.79 -37.35 -52.52
N LYS A 2 -36.02 -36.86 -51.29
CA LYS A 2 -35.63 -35.54 -50.73
C LYS A 2 -36.40 -35.38 -49.41
N ARG A 3 -35.69 -35.61 -48.31
CA ARG A 3 -36.19 -35.58 -46.93
C ARG A 3 -36.31 -34.11 -46.52
N ALA A 4 -37.50 -33.67 -46.14
CA ALA A 4 -37.71 -32.40 -45.46
C ALA A 4 -37.16 -32.52 -44.03
N PHE A 5 -36.10 -31.76 -43.72
CA PHE A 5 -35.58 -31.65 -42.36
C PHE A 5 -36.48 -30.69 -41.58
N LEU A 6 -37.33 -31.25 -40.72
CA LEU A 6 -38.03 -30.50 -39.67
C LEU A 6 -37.01 -30.21 -38.56
N PHE A 7 -36.56 -28.95 -38.49
CA PHE A 7 -35.76 -28.43 -37.39
C PHE A 7 -36.70 -28.18 -36.20
N ALA A 8 -36.79 -29.13 -35.28
CA ALA A 8 -37.44 -28.93 -33.99
C ALA A 8 -36.52 -28.06 -33.11
N PRO A 9 -36.98 -26.92 -32.56
CA PRO A 9 -36.19 -26.18 -31.59
C PRO A 9 -36.21 -26.99 -30.29
N LEU A 10 -35.09 -27.62 -29.99
CA LEU A 10 -34.85 -28.23 -28.69
C LEU A 10 -34.70 -27.09 -27.68
N LEU A 11 -35.82 -26.72 -27.05
CA LEU A 11 -35.85 -25.84 -25.89
C LEU A 11 -35.13 -26.55 -24.73
N LEU A 12 -33.81 -26.38 -24.68
CA LEU A 12 -33.02 -26.66 -23.49
C LEU A 12 -33.43 -25.65 -22.42
N SER A 13 -34.39 -26.04 -21.58
CA SER A 13 -34.62 -25.41 -20.29
C SER A 13 -33.38 -25.65 -19.44
N LEU A 14 -32.41 -24.73 -19.48
CA LEU A 14 -31.40 -24.63 -18.43
C LEU A 14 -32.18 -24.41 -17.13
N PRO A 15 -32.12 -25.31 -16.12
CA PRO A 15 -32.56 -24.95 -14.80
C PRO A 15 -31.62 -23.82 -14.38
N ALA A 16 -32.16 -22.60 -14.35
CA ALA A 16 -31.49 -21.45 -13.81
C ALA A 16 -30.91 -21.83 -12.44
N CYS A 17 -29.70 -21.36 -12.15
CA CYS A 17 -29.09 -21.27 -10.82
C CYS A 17 -29.93 -20.39 -9.86
N ALA A 18 -31.25 -20.56 -9.80
CA ALA A 18 -32.03 -20.17 -8.66
C ALA A 18 -31.89 -21.31 -7.65
N GLY A 19 -30.85 -21.20 -6.82
CA GLY A 19 -30.75 -22.00 -5.60
C GLY A 19 -32.11 -22.01 -4.92
N THR A 20 -32.54 -23.21 -4.56
CA THR A 20 -33.82 -23.51 -3.95
C THR A 20 -34.21 -22.45 -2.92
N GLN A 21 -35.49 -22.07 -2.89
CA GLN A 21 -36.13 -21.29 -1.83
C GLN A 21 -36.15 -22.04 -0.47
N ALA A 22 -35.15 -22.88 -0.23
CA ALA A 22 -34.97 -23.58 1.02
C ALA A 22 -34.24 -22.64 1.98
N ASN A 23 -34.72 -22.61 3.22
CA ASN A 23 -34.09 -22.04 4.41
C ASN A 23 -32.67 -22.60 4.73
N ASP A 24 -32.00 -23.22 3.76
CA ASP A 24 -30.67 -23.84 3.88
C ASP A 24 -29.53 -22.88 3.48
N GLY A 25 -29.86 -21.65 3.07
CA GLY A 25 -28.86 -20.59 2.92
C GLY A 25 -28.35 -20.10 4.28
N PRO A 26 -27.11 -19.58 4.37
CA PRO A 26 -26.62 -18.97 5.59
C PRO A 26 -27.56 -17.81 6.00
N SER A 27 -27.91 -17.76 7.28
CA SER A 27 -28.77 -16.69 7.82
C SER A 27 -28.18 -15.31 7.55
N LEU A 28 -29.02 -14.39 7.06
CA LEU A 28 -28.72 -12.96 6.93
C LEU A 28 -29.03 -12.20 8.24
N ALA A 29 -29.48 -12.89 9.28
CA ALA A 29 -29.62 -12.27 10.59
C ALA A 29 -28.24 -11.87 11.11
N LYS A 30 -28.19 -10.71 11.79
CA LYS A 30 -26.99 -10.20 12.44
C LYS A 30 -26.32 -11.30 13.27
N ARG A 31 -25.07 -11.63 12.96
CA ARG A 31 -24.31 -12.62 13.73
C ARG A 31 -23.89 -12.05 15.08
N ALA A 32 -23.70 -12.91 16.08
CA ALA A 32 -23.24 -12.50 17.41
C ALA A 32 -21.90 -11.72 17.40
N VAL A 33 -21.07 -11.92 16.36
CA VAL A 33 -19.79 -11.22 16.16
C VAL A 33 -19.94 -9.85 15.48
N GLU A 34 -21.04 -9.60 14.80
CA GLU A 34 -21.23 -8.33 14.08
C GLU A 34 -21.50 -7.19 15.07
N GLY A 35 -20.66 -6.16 15.07
CA GLY A 35 -20.68 -5.07 16.06
C GLY A 35 -19.83 -5.31 17.32
N ARG A 36 -19.07 -6.40 17.34
CA ARG A 36 -18.10 -6.70 18.39
C ARG A 36 -16.82 -5.89 18.14
N PHE A 37 -16.79 -4.65 18.63
CA PHE A 37 -15.62 -3.75 18.54
C PHE A 37 -14.70 -3.82 19.78
N ASP A 38 -14.90 -4.80 20.66
CA ASP A 38 -14.07 -5.08 21.84
C ASP A 38 -12.75 -5.79 21.49
N VAL A 39 -12.60 -6.26 20.25
CA VAL A 39 -11.33 -6.76 19.71
C VAL A 39 -10.61 -5.60 19.03
N ALA A 40 -9.82 -4.87 19.80
CA ALA A 40 -8.83 -3.97 19.22
C ALA A 40 -7.83 -4.82 18.41
N PRO A 41 -7.50 -4.43 17.16
CA PRO A 41 -6.33 -4.99 16.47
C PRO A 41 -5.11 -4.88 17.40
N PRO A 42 -4.18 -5.85 17.39
CA PRO A 42 -2.95 -5.71 18.15
C PRO A 42 -2.30 -4.39 17.79
N SER A 43 -2.08 -3.53 18.79
CA SER A 43 -1.38 -2.27 18.56
C SER A 43 0.06 -2.60 18.17
N VAL A 44 0.48 -2.14 16.99
CA VAL A 44 1.90 -2.12 16.65
C VAL A 44 2.50 -0.99 17.46
N VAL A 45 3.16 -1.32 18.57
CA VAL A 45 3.88 -0.34 19.37
C VAL A 45 5.13 0.07 18.59
N VAL A 46 5.01 1.13 17.80
CA VAL A 46 6.16 1.83 17.25
C VAL A 46 6.66 2.76 18.34
N ALA A 47 7.88 2.52 18.84
CA ALA A 47 8.49 3.48 19.75
C ALA A 47 8.58 4.83 19.04
N PRO A 48 8.06 5.93 19.64
CA PRO A 48 8.19 7.24 19.01
C PRO A 48 9.69 7.54 18.82
N PRO A 49 10.07 8.21 17.73
CA PRO A 49 11.44 8.66 17.58
C PRO A 49 11.84 9.48 18.82
N GLY A 50 13.08 9.29 19.27
CA GLY A 50 13.65 10.13 20.32
C GLY A 50 13.62 11.61 19.92
N PRO A 51 13.82 12.53 20.88
CA PRO A 51 13.82 13.96 20.56
C PRO A 51 14.85 14.26 19.48
N LEU A 52 14.46 15.12 18.54
CA LEU A 52 15.38 15.59 17.51
C LEU A 52 16.53 16.36 18.18
N PRO A 53 17.78 16.20 17.73
CA PRO A 53 18.88 17.04 18.22
C PRO A 53 18.57 18.52 18.05
N THR A 54 19.09 19.37 18.93
CA THR A 54 18.84 20.81 18.88
C THR A 54 19.76 21.54 17.92
N ASP A 55 20.96 21.00 17.67
CA ASP A 55 21.92 21.53 16.72
C ASP A 55 21.64 21.05 15.29
N LEU A 56 22.00 21.86 14.29
CA LEU A 56 21.73 21.54 12.89
C LEU A 56 22.41 20.25 12.43
N ALA A 57 23.66 20.03 12.81
CA ALA A 57 24.43 18.87 12.37
C ALA A 57 23.79 17.56 12.86
N GLY A 58 23.39 17.50 14.13
CA GLY A 58 22.67 16.37 14.71
C GLY A 58 21.32 16.13 14.04
N ARG A 59 20.58 17.19 13.68
CA ARG A 59 19.30 17.06 12.94
C ARG A 59 19.51 16.46 11.55
N LEU A 60 20.50 16.96 10.80
CA LEU A 60 20.83 16.44 9.46
C LEU A 60 21.25 14.96 9.54
N GLN A 61 22.12 14.61 10.49
CA GLN A 61 22.52 13.22 10.71
C GLN A 61 21.33 12.33 11.06
N ARG A 62 20.40 12.83 11.87
CA ARG A 62 19.18 12.08 12.23
C ARG A 62 18.32 11.79 11.01
N TRP A 63 18.04 12.79 10.19
CA TRP A 63 17.23 12.63 8.99
C TRP A 63 17.91 11.76 7.92
N GLU A 64 19.23 11.84 7.78
CA GLU A 64 19.98 10.93 6.91
C GLU A 64 19.85 9.47 7.39
N SER A 65 19.95 9.24 8.70
CA SER A 65 19.73 7.93 9.31
C SER A 65 18.31 7.42 9.10
N ASP A 66 17.30 8.27 9.26
CA ASP A 66 15.89 7.91 9.04
C ASP A 66 15.62 7.60 7.55
N GLY A 67 16.23 8.35 6.63
CA GLY A 67 16.19 8.06 5.19
C GLY A 67 16.79 6.69 4.85
N ALA A 68 17.96 6.37 5.41
CA ALA A 68 18.61 5.07 5.24
C ALA A 68 17.76 3.92 5.83
N ALA A 69 17.17 4.12 7.00
CA ALA A 69 16.27 3.15 7.62
C ALA A 69 15.03 2.89 6.77
N GLY A 70 14.41 3.94 6.21
CA GLY A 70 13.30 3.83 5.28
C GLY A 70 13.67 3.06 4.01
N GLN A 71 14.85 3.29 3.43
CA GLN A 71 15.32 2.54 2.27
C GLN A 71 15.58 1.06 2.57
N GLN A 72 16.17 0.76 3.73
CA GLN A 72 16.41 -0.61 4.15
C GLN A 72 15.09 -1.36 4.34
N ALA A 73 14.14 -0.78 5.08
CA ALA A 73 12.82 -1.37 5.29
C ALA A 73 12.06 -1.59 3.97
N PHE A 74 12.08 -0.61 3.07
CA PHE A 74 11.47 -0.73 1.74
C PHE A 74 12.09 -1.88 0.93
N THR A 75 13.42 -2.01 0.96
CA THR A 75 14.14 -3.07 0.25
C THR A 75 13.80 -4.46 0.79
N VAL A 76 13.70 -4.61 2.11
CA VAL A 76 13.33 -5.86 2.77
C VAL A 76 11.92 -6.30 2.38
N GLU A 77 10.94 -5.40 2.42
CA GLU A 77 9.53 -5.71 2.09
C GLU A 77 9.31 -5.97 0.59
N ARG A 78 10.14 -5.36 -0.29
CA ARG A 78 9.92 -5.39 -1.74
C ARG A 78 9.80 -6.79 -2.33
N ALA A 79 10.62 -7.75 -1.89
CA ALA A 79 10.62 -9.10 -2.46
C ALA A 79 9.28 -9.82 -2.22
N ALA A 80 8.74 -9.70 -1.01
CA ALA A 80 7.45 -10.28 -0.66
C ALA A 80 6.30 -9.63 -1.44
N THR A 81 6.35 -8.30 -1.63
CA THR A 81 5.35 -7.56 -2.41
C THR A 81 5.38 -7.94 -3.89
N VAL A 82 6.57 -8.04 -4.51
CA VAL A 82 6.71 -8.49 -5.90
C VAL A 82 6.09 -9.89 -6.08
N SER A 83 6.39 -10.81 -5.16
CA SER A 83 5.81 -12.16 -5.20
C SER A 83 4.27 -12.12 -5.11
N ALA A 84 3.71 -11.35 -4.17
CA ALA A 84 2.27 -11.23 -4.00
C ALA A 84 1.58 -10.61 -5.23
N VAL A 85 2.16 -9.55 -5.80
CA VAL A 85 1.64 -8.87 -7.01
C VAL A 85 1.70 -9.80 -8.22
N SER A 86 2.81 -10.51 -8.43
CA SER A 86 2.90 -11.50 -9.52
C SER A 86 1.87 -12.61 -9.35
N ALA A 87 1.60 -13.03 -8.11
CA ALA A 87 0.55 -13.97 -7.81
C ALA A 87 -0.84 -13.35 -7.96
N ALA A 88 -1.06 -12.04 -8.02
CA ALA A 88 -2.37 -11.48 -8.32
C ALA A 88 -2.63 -11.27 -9.81
N ALA A 89 -1.64 -11.51 -10.68
CA ALA A 89 -1.77 -11.31 -12.12
C ALA A 89 -2.95 -12.12 -12.70
N GLY A 90 -3.90 -11.42 -13.33
CA GLY A 90 -5.10 -12.01 -13.91
C GLY A 90 -6.13 -12.54 -12.89
N ALA A 91 -5.91 -12.32 -11.59
CA ALA A 91 -6.89 -12.67 -10.57
C ALA A 91 -8.13 -11.77 -10.68
N ALA A 92 -9.30 -12.31 -10.33
CA ALA A 92 -10.51 -11.48 -10.23
C ALA A 92 -10.34 -10.43 -9.13
N VAL A 93 -10.86 -9.22 -9.38
CA VAL A 93 -10.94 -8.17 -8.35
C VAL A 93 -11.65 -8.75 -7.11
N SER A 94 -11.15 -8.39 -5.92
CA SER A 94 -11.63 -8.90 -4.63
C SER A 94 -11.42 -10.40 -4.37
N SER A 95 -10.72 -11.12 -5.24
CA SER A 95 -10.25 -12.48 -4.91
C SER A 95 -9.19 -12.46 -3.82
N GLU A 96 -8.97 -13.59 -3.16
CA GLU A 96 -7.95 -13.71 -2.09
C GLU A 96 -6.56 -13.27 -2.58
N ARG A 97 -6.14 -13.72 -3.77
CA ARG A 97 -4.84 -13.35 -4.37
C ARG A 97 -4.74 -11.85 -4.60
N TRP A 98 -5.84 -11.20 -5.01
CA TRP A 98 -5.91 -9.74 -5.17
C TRP A 98 -5.78 -9.02 -3.82
N VAL A 99 -6.51 -9.47 -2.79
CA VAL A 99 -6.45 -8.87 -1.43
C VAL A 99 -5.04 -8.99 -0.84
N VAL A 100 -4.40 -10.15 -0.99
CA VAL A 100 -3.02 -10.39 -0.53
C VAL A 100 -2.02 -9.44 -1.21
N ALA A 101 -2.15 -9.20 -2.52
CA ALA A 101 -1.31 -8.24 -3.23
C ALA A 101 -1.51 -6.80 -2.72
N GLN A 102 -2.75 -6.36 -2.56
CA GLN A 102 -3.07 -5.03 -2.04
C GLN A 102 -2.51 -4.83 -0.62
N GLN A 103 -2.64 -5.82 0.25
CA GLN A 103 -2.05 -5.79 1.59
C GLN A 103 -0.52 -5.70 1.54
N ALA A 104 0.12 -6.44 0.63
CA ALA A 104 1.57 -6.40 0.48
C ALA A 104 2.06 -5.06 -0.07
N ILE A 105 1.32 -4.43 -0.99
CA ILE A 105 1.59 -3.06 -1.45
C ILE A 105 1.45 -2.07 -0.29
N SER A 106 0.37 -2.16 0.50
CA SER A 106 0.18 -1.30 1.67
C SER A 106 1.30 -1.44 2.70
N ARG A 107 1.82 -2.66 2.92
CA ARG A 107 3.00 -2.86 3.80
C ARG A 107 4.25 -2.21 3.24
N LEU A 108 4.51 -2.38 1.94
CA LEU A 108 5.64 -1.73 1.27
C LEU A 108 5.54 -0.19 1.33
N ALA A 109 4.32 0.35 1.19
CA ALA A 109 4.03 1.77 1.34
C ALA A 109 4.14 2.26 2.80
N ALA A 110 3.92 1.40 3.79
CA ALA A 110 4.17 1.76 5.19
C ALA A 110 5.67 1.75 5.54
N ALA A 111 6.47 0.89 4.89
CA ALA A 111 7.89 0.73 5.17
C ALA A 111 8.74 2.00 4.89
N ARG A 112 8.26 2.90 4.03
CA ARG A 112 8.93 4.18 3.72
C ARG A 112 8.71 5.28 4.76
N ALA A 113 7.89 5.05 5.78
CA ALA A 113 7.49 6.09 6.73
C ALA A 113 8.67 6.90 7.32
N PRO A 114 9.81 6.29 7.72
CA PRO A 114 10.97 7.04 8.21
C PRO A 114 11.55 8.02 7.17
N LEU A 115 11.63 7.61 5.91
CA LEU A 115 12.11 8.44 4.81
C LEU A 115 11.17 9.62 4.55
N THR A 116 9.87 9.34 4.40
CA THR A 116 8.89 10.39 4.07
C THR A 116 8.71 11.39 5.22
N ALA A 117 8.84 10.94 6.48
CA ALA A 117 8.84 11.82 7.64
C ALA A 117 10.08 12.72 7.67
N ALA A 118 11.28 12.15 7.45
CA ALA A 118 12.52 12.91 7.39
C ALA A 118 12.51 13.97 6.27
N LEU A 119 11.98 13.62 5.09
CA LEU A 119 11.82 14.55 3.97
C LEU A 119 10.87 15.71 4.33
N ALA A 120 9.72 15.42 4.94
CA ALA A 120 8.78 16.45 5.37
C ALA A 120 9.38 17.40 6.42
N ASP A 121 10.14 16.86 7.37
CA ASP A 121 10.78 17.65 8.41
C ASP A 121 11.89 18.56 7.88
N ILE A 122 12.71 18.08 6.94
CA ILE A 122 13.75 18.91 6.31
C ILE A 122 13.16 19.94 5.35
N ASP A 123 12.07 19.62 4.64
CA ASP A 123 11.30 20.58 3.83
C ASP A 123 10.79 21.73 4.70
N ARG A 124 10.22 21.42 5.87
CA ARG A 124 9.78 22.44 6.82
C ARG A 124 10.95 23.32 7.28
N LEU A 125 12.08 22.73 7.64
CA LEU A 125 13.26 23.49 8.05
C LEU A 125 13.78 24.40 6.93
N TYR A 126 13.80 23.91 5.69
CA TYR A 126 14.23 24.69 4.53
C TYR A 126 13.33 25.92 4.33
N ILE A 127 12.00 25.76 4.42
CA ILE A 127 11.04 26.86 4.32
C ILE A 127 11.24 27.86 5.46
N GLU A 128 11.33 27.39 6.72
CA GLU A 128 11.53 28.24 7.90
C GLU A 128 12.78 29.11 7.75
N ARG A 129 13.91 28.51 7.38
CA ARG A 129 15.17 29.26 7.21
C ARG A 129 15.16 30.20 6.02
N SER A 130 14.48 29.83 4.95
CA SER A 130 14.33 30.70 3.77
C SER A 130 13.51 31.95 4.11
N VAL A 131 12.46 31.81 4.93
CA VAL A 131 11.63 32.93 5.39
C VAL A 131 12.37 33.83 6.37
N ASP A 132 13.15 33.22 7.29
CA ASP A 132 13.92 33.95 8.30
C ASP A 132 15.26 34.52 7.77
N GLU A 133 15.52 34.41 6.45
CA GLU A 133 16.77 34.81 5.78
C GLU A 133 18.04 34.21 6.44
N GLN A 134 17.92 33.02 7.04
CA GLN A 134 19.01 32.31 7.67
C GLN A 134 19.81 31.51 6.64
N VAL A 135 20.91 32.09 6.18
CA VAL A 135 21.73 31.50 5.10
C VAL A 135 22.65 30.37 5.60
N ASP A 136 23.00 30.37 6.89
CA ASP A 136 23.92 29.40 7.48
C ASP A 136 23.38 27.97 7.38
N GLY A 137 24.19 27.08 6.77
CA GLY A 137 23.85 25.66 6.61
C GLY A 137 22.81 25.35 5.52
N LEU A 138 22.33 26.34 4.76
CA LEU A 138 21.41 26.11 3.63
C LEU A 138 21.96 25.13 2.58
N PRO A 139 23.25 25.17 2.18
CA PRO A 139 23.78 24.21 1.21
C PRO A 139 23.65 22.76 1.68
N ASP A 140 23.91 22.47 2.96
CA ASP A 140 23.83 21.12 3.52
C ASP A 140 22.37 20.65 3.66
N ILE A 141 21.47 21.55 4.07
CA ILE A 141 20.03 21.29 4.11
C ILE A 141 19.53 20.92 2.70
N TYR A 142 19.88 21.74 1.70
CA TYR A 142 19.49 21.53 0.32
C TYR A 142 20.02 20.20 -0.22
N ALA A 143 21.31 19.91 0.00
CA ALA A 143 21.93 18.68 -0.46
C ALA A 143 21.31 17.41 0.18
N LEU A 144 20.97 17.45 1.48
CA LEU A 144 20.29 16.32 2.11
C LEU A 144 18.84 16.19 1.63
N ARG A 145 18.13 17.31 1.50
CA ARG A 145 16.76 17.36 1.00
C ARG A 145 16.65 16.71 -0.38
N ASP A 146 17.51 17.10 -1.33
CA ASP A 146 17.50 16.55 -2.68
C ASP A 146 17.76 15.04 -2.68
N ARG A 147 18.72 14.56 -1.87
CA ARG A 147 18.99 13.12 -1.71
C ARG A 147 17.77 12.35 -1.18
N LEU A 148 17.08 12.88 -0.17
CA LEU A 148 15.88 12.25 0.39
C LEU A 148 14.71 12.28 -0.60
N ALA A 149 14.57 13.37 -1.37
CA ALA A 149 13.54 13.51 -2.40
C ALA A 149 13.74 12.52 -3.55
N ASP A 150 14.97 12.37 -4.05
CA ASP A 150 15.32 11.40 -5.09
C ASP A 150 15.03 9.96 -4.65
N LEU A 151 15.36 9.64 -3.39
CA LEU A 151 15.09 8.35 -2.80
C LEU A 151 13.58 8.08 -2.70
N ALA A 152 12.80 9.06 -2.23
CA ALA A 152 11.35 8.96 -2.14
C ALA A 152 10.72 8.75 -3.52
N SER A 153 11.13 9.55 -4.51
CA SER A 153 10.67 9.44 -5.90
C SER A 153 10.98 8.05 -6.50
N THR A 154 12.15 7.50 -6.21
CA THR A 154 12.53 6.15 -6.64
C THR A 154 11.59 5.10 -6.03
N GLN A 155 11.27 5.22 -4.74
CA GLN A 155 10.34 4.30 -4.08
C GLN A 155 8.91 4.46 -4.62
N ASP A 156 8.47 5.68 -4.92
CA ASP A 156 7.17 5.97 -5.53
C ASP A 156 7.02 5.28 -6.88
N ALA A 157 8.02 5.40 -7.75
CA ALA A 157 8.01 4.74 -9.06
C ALA A 157 7.89 3.20 -8.94
N VAL A 158 8.52 2.60 -7.91
CA VAL A 158 8.39 1.16 -7.65
C VAL A 158 6.97 0.81 -7.21
N LEU A 159 6.36 1.57 -6.30
CA LEU A 159 4.98 1.32 -5.88
C LEU A 159 4.00 1.47 -7.04
N GLU A 160 4.15 2.53 -7.85
CA GLU A 160 3.30 2.78 -9.01
C GLU A 160 3.39 1.62 -10.00
N SER A 161 4.61 1.15 -10.29
CA SER A 161 4.83 -0.02 -11.14
C SER A 161 4.17 -1.29 -10.61
N LEU A 162 4.15 -1.48 -9.28
CA LEU A 162 3.50 -2.64 -8.66
C LEU A 162 1.98 -2.52 -8.65
N ASN A 163 1.45 -1.33 -8.37
CA ASN A 163 0.01 -1.04 -8.42
C ASN A 163 -0.56 -1.29 -9.83
N ALA A 164 0.14 -0.84 -10.87
CA ALA A 164 -0.28 -1.02 -12.26
C ALA A 164 -0.41 -2.49 -12.70
N GLN A 165 0.18 -3.44 -11.95
CA GLN A 165 0.10 -4.88 -12.24
C GLN A 165 -1.09 -5.56 -11.56
N VAL A 166 -1.74 -4.91 -10.58
CA VAL A 166 -2.90 -5.44 -9.87
C VAL A 166 -4.18 -5.01 -10.61
N PRO A 167 -5.10 -5.93 -10.98
CA PRO A 167 -6.31 -5.58 -11.70
C PRO A 167 -7.22 -4.58 -10.94
N GLY A 168 -7.76 -3.59 -11.66
CA GLY A 168 -8.85 -2.74 -11.17
C GLY A 168 -8.46 -1.58 -10.26
N GLN A 169 -7.23 -1.07 -10.39
CA GLN A 169 -6.82 0.24 -9.85
C GLN A 169 -7.17 1.34 -10.84
#